data_AF-A0A0F8YPN7-F1
#
_entry.id   AF-A0A0F8YPN7-F1
#
_cell.length_a   1.000
_cell.length_b   1.000
_cell.length_c   1.000
_cell.angle_alpha   90.00
_cell.angle_beta   90.00
_cell.angle_gamma   90.00
#
_symmetry.space_group_name_H-M   'P 1'
#
loop_
_entity.id
_entity.type
_entity.pdbx_description
1 polymer ?
#
loop_
_entity_poly.entity_id
_entity_poly.type
_entity_poly.pdbx_seq_one_letter_code
_entity_poly.pdbx_strand_id
1 'polypeptide(L)'
;MKNQIHHIPSNGEQVLLYWINKDQNFVLTNGGEYFVHKNLKGFLVRELDSFITGEVLAFKDINDLKNEDLHQKLLKVKLVNGILSKIITILSKIEDIQLKILNKKKFVLKTNYVISLDKIKEFAGENYFKSILDKIWGNKKQLQEWNDLFKIELIEKLKSTELKNKLKNKHLYLPIDTRFFTDQFKWDLLTAITKNNNLEEILEGVLIKSDNYQGLNLIKKKWINKINLIYIDPPFNTGSKDFPYKNDYLESSWLTSIYNGLVKAKEILNKEGNIFVRIDNTGNHFIRFLLDQVFGKSNFRNEIIINKTKAKRQIKKPFIQQTESLFFYSMTKDYFFNQ
;
A
#
# COMPACT_ATOMS: atom_id res chain seq x y z
N MET A 1 -10.06 -8.28 21.64
CA MET A 1 -8.72 -7.68 21.47
C MET A 1 -8.32 -7.04 22.79
N LYS A 2 -7.14 -7.34 23.35
CA LYS A 2 -6.71 -6.78 24.65
C LYS A 2 -6.29 -5.31 24.46
N ASN A 3 -6.79 -4.44 25.33
CA ASN A 3 -6.42 -3.03 25.41
C ASN A 3 -4.94 -2.90 25.85
N GLN A 4 -4.02 -2.76 24.91
CA GLN A 4 -2.63 -2.42 25.22
C GLN A 4 -2.47 -0.91 25.25
N ILE A 5 -1.95 -0.39 26.36
CA ILE A 5 -1.60 1.02 26.57
C ILE A 5 -0.18 1.21 26.02
N HIS A 6 0.00 2.20 25.14
CA HIS A 6 1.30 2.56 24.59
C HIS A 6 1.65 3.99 24.94
N HIS A 7 2.93 4.27 25.13
CA HIS A 7 3.44 5.61 25.36
C HIS A 7 3.94 6.20 24.04
N ILE A 8 3.51 7.42 23.71
CA ILE A 8 4.04 8.17 22.57
C ILE A 8 5.51 8.54 22.87
N PRO A 9 6.48 8.16 22.02
CA PRO A 9 7.91 8.42 22.30
C PRO A 9 8.29 9.90 22.37
N SER A 10 7.51 10.80 21.74
CA SER A 10 7.84 12.22 21.66
C SER A 10 7.39 13.05 22.85
N ASN A 11 6.39 12.62 23.62
CA ASN A 11 5.84 13.39 24.74
C ASN A 11 5.39 12.54 25.95
N GLY A 12 5.61 11.22 25.92
CA GLY A 12 5.31 10.31 27.02
C GLY A 12 3.82 10.02 27.25
N GLU A 13 2.93 10.64 26.49
CA GLU A 13 1.48 10.48 26.65
C GLU A 13 1.05 9.03 26.41
N GLN A 14 0.21 8.53 27.32
CA GLN A 14 -0.41 7.21 27.21
C GLN A 14 -1.55 7.25 26.20
N VAL A 15 -1.40 6.51 25.12
CA VAL A 15 -2.44 6.30 24.12
C VAL A 15 -2.80 4.82 24.10
N LEU A 16 -4.07 4.53 24.35
CA LEU A 16 -4.60 3.20 24.11
C LEU A 16 -4.55 2.90 22.61
N LEU A 17 -3.93 1.78 22.22
CA LEU A 17 -3.86 1.33 20.82
C LEU A 17 -5.26 1.19 20.19
N TYR A 18 -6.28 1.02 21.03
CA TYR A 18 -7.69 1.07 20.66
C TYR A 18 -8.07 2.37 19.92
N TRP A 19 -7.55 3.55 20.29
CA TRP A 19 -7.93 4.83 19.66
C TRP A 19 -7.25 5.05 18.31
N ILE A 20 -5.99 4.65 18.16
CA ILE A 20 -5.28 4.68 16.86
C ILE A 20 -5.95 3.71 15.87
N ASN A 21 -6.36 2.54 16.35
CA ASN A 21 -7.18 1.63 15.56
C ASN A 21 -8.63 2.09 15.44
N LYS A 22 -9.18 2.93 16.32
CA LYS A 22 -10.55 3.49 16.19
C LYS A 22 -10.62 4.55 15.11
N ASP A 23 -9.55 5.29 14.85
CA ASP A 23 -9.49 6.15 13.66
C ASP A 23 -9.43 5.34 12.36
N GLN A 24 -8.96 4.08 12.41
CA GLN A 24 -9.13 3.11 11.33
C GLN A 24 -10.47 2.34 11.39
N ASN A 25 -11.08 2.19 12.57
CA ASN A 25 -12.30 1.42 12.83
C ASN A 25 -13.57 2.29 12.97
N PHE A 26 -13.50 3.61 12.83
CA PHE A 26 -14.65 4.45 12.47
C PHE A 26 -15.27 3.99 11.13
N VAL A 27 -14.51 3.17 10.40
CA VAL A 27 -14.84 2.49 9.14
C VAL A 27 -15.56 1.15 9.34
N LEU A 28 -15.62 0.56 10.55
CA LEU A 28 -16.12 -0.82 10.74
C LEU A 28 -17.49 -0.97 11.41
N THR A 29 -18.15 0.10 11.85
CA THR A 29 -19.48 -0.04 12.47
C THR A 29 -20.62 -0.17 11.46
N ASN A 30 -20.44 0.31 10.23
CA ASN A 30 -21.34 0.04 9.12
C ASN A 30 -20.52 -0.73 8.08
N GLY A 31 -20.93 -1.93 7.68
CA GLY A 31 -20.24 -2.75 6.67
C GLY A 31 -20.19 -2.18 5.25
N GLY A 32 -20.29 -0.86 5.10
CA GLY A 32 -20.16 -0.13 3.85
C GLY A 32 -18.74 0.32 3.60
N GLU A 33 -18.38 0.44 2.32
CA GLU A 33 -17.09 0.99 1.91
C GLU A 33 -17.11 2.51 2.06
N TYR A 34 -16.12 3.05 2.78
CA TYR A 34 -16.03 4.48 3.04
C TYR A 34 -15.15 5.16 2.00
N PHE A 35 -15.70 6.15 1.30
CA PHE A 35 -15.00 6.93 0.28
C PHE A 35 -14.81 8.36 0.77
N VAL A 36 -13.60 8.92 0.61
CA VAL A 36 -13.31 10.32 0.92
C VAL A 36 -13.12 11.11 -0.37
N HIS A 37 -14.02 12.05 -0.64
CA HIS A 37 -14.08 12.82 -1.88
C HIS A 37 -13.09 14.00 -1.87
N LYS A 38 -12.17 14.03 -2.84
CA LYS A 38 -11.08 15.04 -2.94
C LYS A 38 -11.55 16.50 -3.01
N ASN A 39 -12.74 16.76 -3.58
CA ASN A 39 -13.35 18.09 -3.68
C ASN A 39 -14.89 18.02 -3.61
N LEU A 40 -15.43 17.63 -2.44
CA LEU A 40 -16.87 17.39 -2.29
C LEU A 40 -17.69 18.64 -2.58
N LYS A 41 -17.20 19.80 -2.13
CA LYS A 41 -17.85 21.09 -2.35
C LYS A 41 -18.08 21.35 -3.84
N GLY A 42 -17.03 21.27 -4.65
CA GLY A 42 -17.13 21.53 -6.08
C GLY A 42 -18.04 20.54 -6.79
N PHE A 43 -18.04 19.27 -6.38
CA PHE A 43 -18.96 18.27 -6.89
C PHE A 43 -20.41 18.62 -6.58
N LEU A 44 -20.75 18.78 -5.30
CA LEU A 44 -22.13 19.04 -4.88
C LEU A 44 -22.68 20.38 -5.39
N VAL A 45 -21.83 21.39 -5.58
CA VAL A 45 -22.26 22.66 -6.19
C VAL A 45 -22.68 22.44 -7.65
N ARG A 46 -21.93 21.67 -8.43
CA ARG A 46 -22.33 21.35 -9.81
C ARG A 46 -23.60 20.50 -9.87
N GLU A 47 -23.74 19.53 -8.97
CA GLU A 47 -24.95 18.73 -8.87
C GLU A 47 -26.15 19.59 -8.45
N LEU A 48 -25.95 20.56 -7.56
CA LEU A 48 -26.98 21.53 -7.18
C LEU A 48 -27.41 22.38 -8.38
N ASP A 49 -26.46 22.88 -9.18
CA ASP A 49 -26.77 23.66 -10.38
C ASP A 49 -27.56 22.81 -11.39
N SER A 50 -27.15 21.56 -11.60
CA SER A 50 -27.86 20.59 -12.44
C SER A 50 -29.28 20.31 -11.93
N PHE A 51 -29.43 20.06 -10.63
CA PHE A 51 -30.72 19.81 -9.98
C PHE A 51 -31.67 21.01 -10.07
N ILE A 52 -31.17 22.23 -9.83
CA ILE A 52 -31.96 23.45 -9.97
C ILE A 52 -32.45 23.60 -11.41
N THR A 53 -31.57 23.38 -12.38
CA THR A 53 -31.86 23.49 -13.81
C THR A 53 -32.88 22.44 -14.27
N GLY A 54 -32.66 21.17 -13.90
CA GLY A 54 -33.46 20.03 -14.37
C GLY A 54 -34.79 19.88 -13.64
N GLU A 55 -34.79 19.97 -12.31
CA GLU A 55 -35.93 19.60 -11.47
C GLU A 55 -36.70 20.80 -10.94
N VAL A 56 -36.02 21.88 -10.55
CA VAL A 56 -36.67 23.03 -9.90
C VAL A 56 -37.23 24.01 -10.93
N LEU A 57 -36.45 24.32 -11.96
CA LEU A 57 -36.87 25.22 -13.04
C LEU A 57 -37.71 24.49 -14.09
N ALA A 58 -37.34 23.24 -14.42
CA ALA A 58 -38.01 22.37 -15.39
C ALA A 58 -38.45 23.15 -16.64
N PHE A 59 -37.49 23.49 -17.50
CA PHE A 59 -37.67 24.37 -18.67
C PHE A 59 -38.61 23.84 -19.77
N LYS A 60 -39.26 22.69 -19.59
CA LYS A 60 -40.17 22.12 -20.60
C LYS A 60 -41.42 22.98 -20.85
N ASP A 61 -41.78 23.85 -19.90
CA ASP A 61 -43.07 24.57 -19.94
C ASP A 61 -42.93 26.10 -20.04
N ILE A 62 -41.78 26.65 -20.46
CA ILE A 62 -41.53 28.12 -20.41
C ILE A 62 -42.56 28.92 -21.22
N ASN A 63 -43.00 28.39 -22.36
CA ASN A 63 -43.85 29.13 -23.30
C ASN A 63 -45.28 29.35 -22.78
N ASP A 64 -45.72 28.61 -21.75
CA ASP A 64 -47.08 28.67 -21.19
C ASP A 64 -47.14 29.27 -19.76
N LEU A 65 -46.01 29.75 -19.21
CA LEU A 65 -45.95 30.24 -17.83
C LEU A 65 -46.46 31.68 -17.70
N LYS A 66 -47.38 31.90 -16.76
CA LYS A 66 -47.79 33.24 -16.32
C LYS A 66 -46.67 33.89 -15.47
N ASN A 67 -46.61 35.22 -15.44
CA ASN A 67 -45.61 35.97 -14.66
C ASN A 67 -45.60 35.62 -13.16
N GLU A 68 -46.75 35.29 -12.56
CA GLU A 68 -46.85 34.87 -11.16
C GLU A 68 -46.18 33.50 -10.90
N ASP A 69 -46.27 32.56 -11.86
CA ASP A 69 -45.63 31.25 -11.77
C ASP A 69 -44.10 31.36 -11.84
N LEU A 70 -43.59 32.29 -12.65
CA LEU A 70 -42.16 32.59 -12.73
C LEU A 70 -41.63 33.13 -11.39
N HIS A 71 -42.36 34.04 -10.76
CA HIS A 71 -41.98 34.57 -9.45
C HIS A 71 -41.93 33.46 -8.38
N GLN A 72 -42.93 32.58 -8.34
CA GLN A 72 -42.95 31.46 -7.41
C GLN A 72 -41.81 30.47 -7.64
N LYS A 73 -41.50 30.15 -8.91
CA LYS A 73 -40.33 29.34 -9.27
C LYS A 73 -39.02 29.98 -8.80
N LEU A 74 -38.83 31.29 -9.00
CA LEU A 74 -37.64 32.01 -8.55
C LEU A 74 -37.49 32.03 -7.02
N LEU A 75 -38.59 32.21 -6.28
CA LEU A 75 -38.57 32.09 -4.81
C LEU A 75 -38.15 30.69 -4.36
N LYS A 76 -38.70 29.65 -5.01
CA LYS A 76 -38.34 28.26 -4.74
C LYS A 76 -36.87 28.00 -5.01
N VAL A 77 -36.32 28.50 -6.13
CA VAL A 77 -34.88 28.41 -6.45
C VAL A 77 -34.05 29.08 -5.37
N LYS A 78 -34.39 30.32 -4.96
CA LYS A 78 -33.67 31.03 -3.89
C LYS A 78 -33.66 30.25 -2.57
N LEU A 79 -34.81 29.69 -2.19
CA LEU A 79 -34.96 28.90 -0.97
C LEU A 79 -34.15 27.60 -1.03
N VAL A 80 -34.32 26.82 -2.10
CA VAL A 80 -33.60 25.55 -2.33
C VAL A 80 -32.09 25.79 -2.37
N ASN A 81 -31.64 26.76 -3.16
CA ASN A 81 -30.22 27.09 -3.26
C ASN A 81 -29.65 27.55 -1.90
N GLY A 82 -30.39 28.38 -1.15
CA GLY A 82 -29.98 28.84 0.17
C GLY A 82 -29.83 27.72 1.20
N ILE A 83 -30.76 26.75 1.21
CA ILE A 83 -30.71 25.59 2.11
C ILE A 83 -29.60 24.62 1.68
N LEU A 84 -29.59 24.21 0.41
CA LEU A 84 -28.65 23.22 -0.09
C LEU A 84 -27.21 23.74 -0.05
N SER A 85 -26.97 25.02 -0.35
CA SER A 85 -25.63 25.63 -0.20
C SER A 85 -25.10 25.56 1.24
N LYS A 86 -25.96 25.73 2.25
CA LYS A 86 -25.57 25.56 3.66
C LYS A 86 -25.24 24.11 3.99
N ILE A 87 -26.07 23.17 3.53
CA ILE A 87 -25.83 21.73 3.71
C ILE A 87 -24.51 21.31 3.05
N ILE A 88 -24.30 21.70 1.79
CA ILE A 88 -23.06 21.44 1.04
C ILE A 88 -21.86 21.98 1.81
N THR A 89 -21.96 23.19 2.38
CA THR A 89 -20.87 23.78 3.17
C THR A 89 -20.54 22.95 4.40
N ILE A 90 -21.56 22.46 5.13
CA ILE A 90 -21.34 21.61 6.32
C ILE A 90 -20.71 20.28 5.92
N LEU A 91 -21.28 19.59 4.92
CA LEU A 91 -20.77 18.30 4.45
C LEU A 91 -19.33 18.43 3.95
N SER A 92 -19.04 19.48 3.17
CA SER A 92 -17.69 19.73 2.66
C SER A 92 -16.68 19.98 3.77
N LYS A 93 -17.06 20.70 4.83
CA LYS A 93 -16.18 20.92 5.99
C LYS A 93 -15.84 19.61 6.70
N ILE A 94 -16.82 18.73 6.87
CA ILE A 94 -16.60 17.40 7.47
C ILE A 94 -15.64 16.60 6.59
N GLU A 95 -15.88 16.59 5.28
CA GLU A 95 -15.04 15.90 4.30
C GLU A 95 -13.60 16.42 4.31
N ASP A 96 -13.41 17.75 4.35
CA ASP A 96 -12.10 18.38 4.40
C ASP A 96 -11.32 17.98 5.66
N ILE A 97 -12.01 17.80 6.80
CA ILE A 97 -11.41 17.30 8.03
C ILE A 97 -10.97 15.84 7.84
N GLN A 98 -11.79 15.00 7.24
CA GLN A 98 -11.44 13.60 6.96
C GLN A 98 -10.25 13.50 6.00
N LEU A 99 -10.22 14.31 4.94
CA LEU A 99 -9.08 14.42 4.03
C LEU A 99 -7.79 14.83 4.77
N LYS A 100 -7.88 15.77 5.72
CA LYS A 100 -6.74 16.17 6.55
C LYS A 100 -6.24 15.03 7.43
N ILE A 101 -7.15 14.28 8.05
CA ILE A 101 -6.81 13.13 8.89
C ILE A 101 -6.18 12.01 8.05
N LEU A 102 -6.74 11.74 6.87
CA LEU A 102 -6.24 10.74 5.93
C LEU A 102 -4.83 11.10 5.43
N ASN A 103 -4.58 12.37 5.11
CA ASN A 103 -3.28 12.83 4.63
C ASN A 103 -2.29 13.16 5.75
N LYS A 104 -2.68 13.03 7.03
CA LYS A 104 -1.77 13.22 8.15
C LYS A 104 -0.65 12.19 8.08
N LYS A 105 0.60 12.67 8.12
CA LYS A 105 1.78 11.80 8.16
C LYS A 105 1.65 10.80 9.30
N LYS A 106 1.70 9.51 8.97
CA LYS A 106 1.67 8.43 9.95
C LYS A 106 3.02 8.28 10.63
N PHE A 107 2.99 7.90 11.90
CA PHE A 107 4.19 7.64 12.70
C PHE A 107 4.67 6.20 12.49
N VAL A 108 5.99 6.00 12.55
CA VAL A 108 6.59 4.66 12.56
C VAL A 108 6.42 4.08 13.95
N LEU A 109 5.60 3.03 14.07
CA LEU A 109 5.32 2.40 15.37
C LEU A 109 6.44 1.49 15.85
N LYS A 110 7.11 0.80 14.92
CA LYS A 110 8.20 -0.14 15.23
C LYS A 110 9.16 -0.25 14.06
N THR A 111 10.45 -0.28 14.37
CA THR A 111 11.53 -0.57 13.42
C THR A 111 12.30 -1.79 13.90
N ASN A 112 12.44 -2.78 13.02
CA ASN A 112 13.27 -3.97 13.22
C ASN A 112 14.17 -4.15 12.01
N TYR A 113 15.23 -4.93 12.18
CA TYR A 113 16.22 -5.18 11.16
C TYR A 113 16.29 -6.68 10.91
N VAL A 114 16.44 -7.04 9.64
CA VAL A 114 16.67 -8.40 9.19
C VAL A 114 18.04 -8.42 8.55
N ILE A 115 19.03 -9.05 9.20
CA ILE A 115 20.43 -9.02 8.77
C ILE A 115 20.98 -10.44 8.78
N SER A 116 21.60 -10.84 7.67
CA SER A 116 22.18 -12.16 7.52
C SER A 116 23.50 -12.33 8.29
N LEU A 117 23.78 -13.56 8.72
CA LEU A 117 24.96 -13.87 9.54
C LEU A 117 26.28 -13.51 8.84
N ASP A 118 26.35 -13.58 7.52
CA ASP A 118 27.49 -13.20 6.68
C ASP A 118 27.78 -11.73 6.79
N LYS A 119 26.76 -10.88 6.61
CA LYS A 119 26.89 -9.44 6.80
C LYS A 119 27.30 -9.08 8.22
N ILE A 120 26.76 -9.77 9.23
CA ILE A 120 27.16 -9.51 10.62
C ILE A 120 28.63 -9.89 10.83
N LYS A 121 29.08 -11.03 10.29
CA LYS A 121 30.48 -11.45 10.38
C LYS A 121 31.41 -10.48 9.65
N GLU A 122 31.02 -10.03 8.46
CA GLU A 122 31.76 -9.08 7.62
C GLU A 122 31.90 -7.71 8.31
N PHE A 123 30.79 -7.12 8.74
CA PHE A 123 30.78 -5.74 9.23
C PHE A 123 31.10 -5.58 10.72
N ALA A 124 30.73 -6.54 11.58
CA ALA A 124 31.00 -6.46 13.02
C ALA A 124 32.28 -7.21 13.44
N GLY A 125 32.89 -7.98 12.53
CA GLY A 125 34.09 -8.76 12.77
C GLY A 125 33.86 -10.07 13.53
N GLU A 126 34.85 -10.96 13.44
CA GLU A 126 34.71 -12.36 13.86
C GLU A 126 34.57 -12.54 15.37
N ASN A 127 35.16 -11.64 16.17
CA ASN A 127 35.07 -11.67 17.63
C ASN A 127 33.64 -11.36 18.11
N TYR A 128 33.03 -10.29 17.56
CA TYR A 128 31.66 -9.95 17.90
C TYR A 128 30.69 -11.03 17.40
N PHE A 129 30.88 -11.51 16.17
CA PHE A 129 30.09 -12.59 15.59
C PHE A 129 30.06 -13.82 16.51
N LYS A 130 31.21 -14.29 16.99
CA LYS A 130 31.27 -15.41 17.95
C LYS A 130 30.51 -15.14 19.25
N SER A 131 30.55 -13.89 19.76
CA SER A 131 29.87 -13.53 21.02
C SER A 131 28.34 -13.58 20.96
N ILE A 132 27.75 -13.38 19.78
CA ILE A 132 26.29 -13.33 19.61
C ILE A 132 25.68 -14.69 19.23
N LEU A 133 26.48 -15.63 18.72
CA LEU A 133 26.01 -16.94 18.26
C LEU A 133 25.22 -17.68 19.36
N ASP A 134 25.75 -17.75 20.58
CA ASP A 134 25.07 -18.44 21.67
C ASP A 134 23.72 -17.80 22.02
N LYS A 135 23.59 -16.46 21.90
CA LYS A 135 22.31 -15.75 22.09
C LYS A 135 21.31 -16.07 20.98
N ILE A 136 21.77 -16.21 19.73
CA ILE A 136 20.94 -16.54 18.57
C ILE A 136 20.44 -17.99 18.68
N TRP A 137 21.34 -18.93 18.95
CA TRP A 137 21.02 -20.34 19.12
C TRP A 137 20.13 -20.60 20.35
N GLY A 138 20.21 -19.76 21.38
CA GLY A 138 19.30 -19.80 22.52
C GLY A 138 17.88 -19.31 22.22
N ASN A 139 17.65 -18.60 21.10
CA ASN A 139 16.37 -17.97 20.80
C ASN A 139 15.43 -18.92 20.03
N LYS A 140 14.51 -19.58 20.76
CA LYS A 140 13.53 -20.51 20.19
C LYS A 140 12.67 -19.90 19.08
N LYS A 141 12.32 -18.61 19.16
CA LYS A 141 11.46 -17.95 18.16
C LYS A 141 12.19 -17.73 16.83
N GLN A 142 13.45 -17.31 16.90
CA GLN A 142 14.29 -17.15 15.70
C GLN A 142 14.51 -18.50 15.00
N LEU A 143 14.78 -19.55 15.78
CA LEU A 143 14.95 -20.91 15.24
C LEU A 143 13.67 -21.43 14.58
N GLN A 144 12.51 -21.16 15.17
CA GLN A 144 11.23 -21.53 14.57
C GLN A 144 11.01 -20.82 13.23
N GLU A 145 11.28 -19.52 13.14
CA GLU A 145 11.18 -18.78 11.86
C GLU A 145 12.08 -19.38 10.77
N TRP A 146 13.31 -19.77 11.12
CA TRP A 146 14.21 -20.44 10.17
C TRP A 146 13.66 -21.79 9.71
N ASN A 147 13.05 -22.56 10.61
CA ASN A 147 12.41 -23.81 10.25
C ASN A 147 11.24 -23.58 9.28
N ASP A 148 10.38 -22.62 9.58
CA ASP A 148 9.18 -22.34 8.80
C ASP A 148 9.51 -21.82 7.39
N LEU A 149 10.50 -20.91 7.27
CA LEU A 149 10.86 -20.28 6.00
C LEU A 149 11.75 -21.15 5.12
N PHE A 150 12.75 -21.79 5.71
CA PHE A 150 13.79 -22.50 4.95
C PHE A 150 13.63 -24.02 5.00
N LYS A 151 12.59 -24.53 5.70
CA LYS A 151 12.33 -25.96 5.91
C LYS A 151 13.58 -26.69 6.41
N ILE A 152 14.28 -26.05 7.33
CA ILE A 152 15.52 -26.56 7.90
C ILE A 152 15.14 -27.65 8.92
N GLU A 153 15.01 -28.89 8.46
CA GLU A 153 14.98 -30.12 9.28
C GLU A 153 16.19 -30.25 10.24
N LEU A 154 17.15 -29.33 10.13
CA LEU A 154 18.46 -29.36 10.76
C LEU A 154 18.47 -28.92 12.23
N ILE A 155 17.44 -28.26 12.79
CA ILE A 155 17.52 -27.73 14.17
C ILE A 155 17.65 -28.85 15.22
N GLU A 156 17.13 -30.04 14.95
CA GLU A 156 17.36 -31.22 15.80
C GLU A 156 18.78 -31.79 15.65
N LYS A 157 19.39 -31.73 14.46
CA LYS A 157 20.78 -32.15 14.21
C LYS A 157 21.83 -31.09 14.64
N LEU A 158 21.43 -29.81 14.75
CA LEU A 158 22.29 -28.66 15.07
C LEU A 158 22.62 -28.52 16.57
N LYS A 159 21.94 -29.28 17.44
CA LYS A 159 22.22 -29.29 18.89
C LYS A 159 23.51 -30.01 19.27
N SER A 160 24.14 -30.76 18.34
CA SER A 160 25.43 -31.38 18.61
C SER A 160 26.56 -30.33 18.54
N THR A 161 27.46 -30.40 19.51
CA THR A 161 28.62 -29.52 19.72
C THR A 161 29.54 -29.39 18.51
N GLU A 162 29.48 -30.31 17.54
CA GLU A 162 30.26 -30.26 16.30
C GLU A 162 29.82 -29.15 15.33
N LEU A 163 28.57 -28.67 15.37
CA LEU A 163 28.06 -27.70 14.40
C LEU A 163 28.34 -26.24 14.74
N LYS A 164 28.72 -25.92 15.99
CA LYS A 164 29.34 -24.63 16.35
C LYS A 164 30.59 -24.33 15.51
N ASN A 165 31.33 -25.39 15.13
CA ASN A 165 32.51 -25.31 14.26
C ASN A 165 32.18 -25.56 12.77
N LYS A 166 31.00 -26.10 12.43
CA LYS A 166 30.55 -26.38 11.04
C LYS A 166 29.62 -25.32 10.44
N LEU A 167 29.58 -24.08 10.96
CA LEU A 167 29.15 -22.90 10.18
C LEU A 167 30.14 -22.60 9.02
N LYS A 168 30.59 -23.63 8.30
CA LYS A 168 31.41 -23.50 7.10
C LYS A 168 30.46 -23.21 5.93
N ASN A 169 30.51 -21.96 5.47
CA ASN A 169 30.10 -21.40 4.19
C ASN A 169 28.62 -21.51 3.76
N LYS A 170 27.84 -22.53 4.15
CA LYS A 170 26.48 -22.75 3.61
C LYS A 170 25.36 -22.05 4.39
N HIS A 171 25.54 -21.84 5.69
CA HIS A 171 24.52 -21.28 6.59
C HIS A 171 24.78 -19.82 6.98
N LEU A 172 25.79 -19.19 6.38
CA LEU A 172 26.14 -17.80 6.66
C LEU A 172 25.07 -16.83 6.13
N TYR A 173 24.23 -17.25 5.18
CA TYR A 173 23.15 -16.42 4.64
C TYR A 173 21.85 -16.45 5.46
N LEU A 174 21.83 -17.10 6.63
CA LEU A 174 20.62 -17.12 7.47
C LEU A 174 20.34 -15.73 8.05
N PRO A 175 19.14 -15.17 7.86
CA PRO A 175 18.78 -13.84 8.37
C PRO A 175 18.38 -13.89 9.84
N ILE A 176 18.92 -12.99 10.66
CA ILE A 176 18.40 -12.75 12.01
C ILE A 176 17.36 -11.63 11.94
N ASP A 177 16.17 -11.86 12.51
CA ASP A 177 15.16 -10.83 12.71
C ASP A 177 15.23 -10.27 14.14
N THR A 178 15.63 -9.00 14.28
CA THR A 178 15.76 -8.35 15.59
C THR A 178 14.44 -8.27 16.36
N ARG A 179 13.28 -8.51 15.72
CA ARG A 179 11.97 -8.51 16.40
C ARG A 179 11.85 -9.55 17.51
N PHE A 180 12.67 -10.61 17.45
CA PHE A 180 12.67 -11.71 18.42
C PHE A 180 13.65 -11.50 19.58
N PHE A 181 14.42 -10.43 19.55
CA PHE A 181 15.45 -10.12 20.54
C PHE A 181 15.06 -8.89 21.35
N THR A 182 15.82 -8.63 22.43
CA THR A 182 15.64 -7.45 23.25
C THR A 182 16.10 -6.19 22.51
N ASP A 183 15.58 -5.03 22.91
CA ASP A 183 16.05 -3.75 22.35
C ASP A 183 17.54 -3.54 22.60
N GLN A 184 18.07 -4.00 23.73
CA GLN A 184 19.52 -3.96 23.99
C GLN A 184 20.30 -4.76 22.94
N PHE A 185 19.90 -6.01 22.66
CA PHE A 185 20.57 -6.82 21.62
C PHE A 185 20.50 -6.15 20.25
N LYS A 186 19.35 -5.58 19.90
CA LYS A 186 19.17 -4.85 18.64
C LYS A 186 20.14 -3.67 18.55
N TRP A 187 20.26 -2.84 19.59
CA TRP A 187 21.16 -1.69 19.58
C TRP A 187 22.63 -2.08 19.61
N ASP A 188 23.00 -3.12 20.37
CA ASP A 188 24.36 -3.67 20.39
C ASP A 188 24.77 -4.16 19.00
N LEU A 189 23.88 -4.88 18.31
CA LEU A 189 24.10 -5.39 16.96
C LEU A 189 24.29 -4.25 15.96
N LEU A 190 23.41 -3.26 15.99
CA LEU A 190 23.50 -2.10 15.10
C LEU A 190 24.80 -1.32 15.34
N THR A 191 25.15 -1.07 16.60
CA THR A 191 26.39 -0.36 16.94
C THR A 191 27.63 -1.11 16.45
N ALA A 192 27.61 -2.45 16.55
CA ALA A 192 28.73 -3.27 16.11
C ALA A 192 28.92 -3.22 14.58
N ILE A 193 27.85 -3.33 13.79
CA ILE A 193 27.95 -3.32 12.32
C ILE A 193 28.19 -1.90 11.76
N THR A 194 27.70 -0.85 12.43
CA THR A 194 27.87 0.54 11.98
C THR A 194 29.11 1.23 12.54
N LYS A 195 29.98 0.51 13.26
CA LYS A 195 31.19 1.10 13.85
C LYS A 195 32.10 1.77 12.81
N ASN A 196 32.24 1.14 11.65
CA ASN A 196 33.09 1.61 10.55
C ASN A 196 32.34 1.75 9.21
N ASN A 197 31.02 1.52 9.18
CA ASN A 197 30.23 1.43 7.95
C ASN A 197 28.92 2.20 8.10
N ASN A 198 28.36 2.68 7.00
CA ASN A 198 27.03 3.30 7.02
C ASN A 198 25.93 2.23 7.04
N LEU A 199 24.92 2.41 7.88
CA LEU A 199 23.77 1.51 7.92
C LEU A 199 23.05 1.41 6.57
N GLU A 200 23.03 2.49 5.78
CA GLU A 200 22.41 2.48 4.44
C GLU A 200 23.19 1.63 3.42
N GLU A 201 24.49 1.43 3.62
CA GLU A 201 25.30 0.56 2.76
C GLU A 201 25.08 -0.92 3.09
N ILE A 202 24.87 -1.22 4.37
CA ILE A 202 24.62 -2.59 4.84
C ILE A 202 23.21 -3.06 4.45
N LEU A 203 22.23 -2.15 4.58
CA LEU A 203 20.82 -2.44 4.34
C LEU A 203 20.43 -2.21 2.88
N GLU A 204 20.28 -3.30 2.14
CA GLU A 204 19.91 -3.28 0.71
C GLU A 204 18.40 -3.21 0.46
N GLY A 205 17.57 -3.33 1.50
CA GLY A 205 16.13 -3.43 1.36
C GLY A 205 15.36 -2.82 2.52
N VAL A 206 14.15 -2.33 2.22
CA VAL A 206 13.22 -1.78 3.21
C VAL A 206 11.87 -2.45 3.04
N LEU A 207 11.38 -3.08 4.12
CA LEU A 207 10.03 -3.63 4.18
C LEU A 207 9.13 -2.70 5.00
N ILE A 208 7.99 -2.32 4.43
CA ILE A 208 7.02 -1.44 5.08
C ILE A 208 5.70 -2.18 5.24
N LYS A 209 5.28 -2.38 6.49
CA LYS A 209 3.94 -2.86 6.81
C LYS A 209 3.03 -1.66 7.05
N SER A 210 2.25 -1.30 6.03
CA SER A 210 1.27 -0.20 6.10
C SER A 210 0.20 -0.41 5.03
N ASP A 211 -0.83 0.43 5.08
CA ASP A 211 -1.62 0.72 3.88
C ASP A 211 -0.69 1.33 2.81
N ASN A 212 -0.87 0.92 1.55
CA ASN A 212 0.06 1.27 0.47
C ASN A 212 0.13 2.79 0.23
N TYR A 213 -1.00 3.50 0.27
CA TYR A 213 -1.05 4.95 0.10
C TYR A 213 -0.28 5.67 1.21
N GLN A 214 -0.44 5.23 2.46
CA GLN A 214 0.28 5.79 3.61
C GLN A 214 1.78 5.45 3.58
N GLY A 215 2.11 4.21 3.23
CA GLY A 215 3.49 3.73 3.07
C GLY A 215 4.25 4.52 2.01
N LEU A 216 3.65 4.70 0.83
CA LEU A 216 4.22 5.50 -0.26
C LEU A 216 4.41 6.97 0.16
N ASN A 217 3.43 7.57 0.85
CA ASN A 217 3.57 8.93 1.37
C ASN A 217 4.71 9.06 2.39
N LEU A 218 4.97 8.03 3.20
CA LEU A 218 6.07 8.02 4.17
C LEU A 218 7.44 8.02 3.47
N ILE A 219 7.63 7.17 2.46
CA ILE A 219 8.92 7.04 1.74
C ILE A 219 9.14 8.09 0.66
N LYS A 220 8.07 8.78 0.22
CA LYS A 220 8.12 9.75 -0.88
C LYS A 220 9.31 10.70 -0.77
N LYS A 221 9.57 11.28 0.40
CA LYS A 221 10.68 12.23 0.58
C LYS A 221 12.06 11.63 0.30
N LYS A 222 12.25 10.34 0.62
CA LYS A 222 13.54 9.66 0.42
C LYS A 222 13.76 9.30 -1.05
N TRP A 223 12.69 8.86 -1.73
CA TRP A 223 12.76 8.16 -3.02
C TRP A 223 12.07 8.89 -4.19
N ILE A 224 11.70 10.16 -4.04
CA ILE A 224 11.15 10.97 -5.13
C ILE A 224 12.07 10.95 -6.36
N ASN A 225 11.53 10.59 -7.52
CA ASN A 225 12.28 10.43 -8.79
C ASN A 225 13.53 9.53 -8.72
N LYS A 226 13.60 8.54 -7.81
CA LYS A 226 14.78 7.66 -7.66
C LYS A 226 14.55 6.22 -8.08
N ILE A 227 13.30 5.77 -8.16
CA ILE A 227 13.00 4.36 -8.43
C ILE A 227 13.08 4.06 -9.92
N ASN A 228 13.93 3.12 -10.32
CA ASN A 228 14.08 2.67 -11.70
C ASN A 228 12.95 1.73 -12.16
N LEU A 229 12.46 0.89 -11.25
CA LEU A 229 11.50 -0.17 -11.57
C LEU A 229 10.44 -0.30 -10.48
N ILE A 230 9.18 -0.30 -10.89
CA ILE A 230 8.04 -0.60 -10.03
C ILE A 230 7.34 -1.83 -10.60
N TYR A 231 7.16 -2.85 -9.76
CA TYR A 231 6.28 -3.98 -10.06
C TYR A 231 5.13 -3.99 -9.06
N ILE A 232 3.90 -4.10 -9.54
CA ILE A 232 2.72 -4.23 -8.71
C ILE A 232 1.81 -5.36 -9.22
N ASP A 233 1.25 -6.10 -8.26
CA ASP A 233 0.25 -7.15 -8.44
C ASP A 233 -0.97 -6.80 -7.58
N PRO A 234 -1.76 -5.79 -7.98
CA PRO A 234 -2.92 -5.34 -7.21
C PRO A 234 -3.97 -6.45 -7.06
N PRO A 235 -4.88 -6.35 -6.06
CA PRO A 235 -5.99 -7.28 -5.94
C PRO A 235 -6.81 -7.30 -7.23
N PHE A 236 -7.19 -8.49 -7.71
CA PHE A 236 -7.91 -8.65 -8.98
C PHE A 236 -9.42 -8.36 -8.87
N ASN A 237 -9.90 -8.14 -7.65
CA ASN A 237 -11.30 -7.90 -7.33
C ASN A 237 -12.25 -9.02 -7.80
N THR A 238 -11.78 -10.27 -7.73
CA THR A 238 -12.49 -11.45 -8.25
C THR A 238 -13.57 -11.98 -7.32
N GLY A 239 -13.72 -11.43 -6.11
CA GLY A 239 -14.57 -11.95 -5.05
C GLY A 239 -14.05 -13.24 -4.42
N SER A 240 -12.89 -13.76 -4.83
CA SER A 240 -12.30 -14.96 -4.23
C SER A 240 -11.85 -14.69 -2.80
N LYS A 241 -12.11 -15.67 -1.92
CA LYS A 241 -11.70 -15.70 -0.51
C LYS A 241 -10.30 -16.31 -0.31
N ASP A 242 -9.61 -16.69 -1.37
CA ASP A 242 -8.31 -17.37 -1.31
C ASP A 242 -7.17 -16.44 -0.87
N PHE A 243 -7.43 -15.13 -0.79
CA PHE A 243 -6.45 -14.12 -0.43
C PHE A 243 -6.63 -13.64 1.02
N PRO A 244 -5.53 -13.30 1.73
CA PRO A 244 -5.60 -12.79 3.10
C PRO A 244 -6.08 -11.32 3.18
N TYR A 245 -6.54 -10.75 2.07
CA TYR A 245 -7.00 -9.38 1.93
C TYR A 245 -8.39 -9.33 1.29
N LYS A 246 -9.14 -8.24 1.51
CA LYS A 246 -10.45 -8.04 0.90
C LYS A 246 -10.31 -8.00 -0.62
N ASN A 247 -11.17 -8.72 -1.34
CA ASN A 247 -11.06 -8.92 -2.79
C ASN A 247 -12.43 -8.83 -3.49
N ASP A 248 -13.38 -8.18 -2.85
CA ASP A 248 -14.78 -7.97 -3.25
C ASP A 248 -15.17 -6.49 -3.03
N TYR A 249 -14.28 -5.59 -3.43
CA TYR A 249 -14.52 -4.15 -3.35
C TYR A 249 -15.57 -3.69 -4.37
N LEU A 250 -16.31 -2.62 -4.06
CA LEU A 250 -17.03 -1.90 -5.12
C LEU A 250 -16.01 -1.40 -6.14
N GLU A 251 -16.36 -1.51 -7.42
CA GLU A 251 -15.45 -1.20 -8.52
C GLU A 251 -14.89 0.23 -8.43
N SER A 252 -15.72 1.20 -8.07
CA SER A 252 -15.31 2.60 -7.86
C SER A 252 -14.28 2.76 -6.72
N SER A 253 -14.46 2.04 -5.62
CA SER A 253 -13.52 2.01 -4.48
C SER A 253 -12.19 1.38 -4.88
N TRP A 254 -12.25 0.25 -5.59
CA TRP A 254 -11.08 -0.47 -6.08
C TRP A 254 -10.26 0.38 -7.05
N LEU A 255 -10.91 0.96 -8.06
CA LEU A 255 -10.27 1.85 -9.04
C LEU A 255 -9.68 3.08 -8.39
N THR A 256 -10.38 3.69 -7.41
CA THR A 256 -9.87 4.84 -6.68
C THR A 256 -8.60 4.49 -5.89
N SER A 257 -8.60 3.34 -5.21
CA SER A 257 -7.44 2.87 -4.44
C SER A 257 -6.22 2.66 -5.34
N ILE A 258 -6.40 1.97 -6.46
CA ILE A 258 -5.34 1.73 -7.43
C ILE A 258 -4.87 3.06 -8.05
N TYR A 259 -5.78 3.92 -8.50
CA TYR A 259 -5.43 5.21 -9.06
C TYR A 259 -4.59 6.06 -8.09
N ASN A 260 -5.00 6.14 -6.82
CA ASN A 260 -4.26 6.86 -5.80
C ASN A 260 -2.86 6.27 -5.59
N GLY A 261 -2.74 4.94 -5.59
CA GLY A 261 -1.45 4.24 -5.54
C GLY A 261 -0.56 4.53 -6.75
N LEU A 262 -1.11 4.48 -7.97
CA LEU A 262 -0.40 4.75 -9.22
C LEU A 262 0.11 6.20 -9.28
N VAL A 263 -0.70 7.17 -8.84
CA VAL A 263 -0.27 8.58 -8.75
C VAL A 263 0.95 8.71 -7.85
N LYS A 264 0.96 8.04 -6.69
CA LYS A 264 2.11 8.03 -5.78
C LYS A 264 3.32 7.28 -6.33
N ALA A 265 3.09 6.16 -7.02
CA ALA A 265 4.13 5.41 -7.71
C ALA A 265 4.83 6.28 -8.77
N LYS A 266 4.07 7.07 -9.54
CA LYS A 266 4.63 8.00 -10.52
C LYS A 266 5.52 9.09 -9.89
N GLU A 267 5.19 9.58 -8.69
CA GLU A 267 6.01 10.58 -8.00
C GLU A 267 7.40 10.06 -7.59
N ILE A 268 7.51 8.76 -7.27
CA ILE A 268 8.80 8.15 -6.87
C ILE A 268 9.56 7.53 -8.04
N LEU A 269 8.88 7.24 -9.13
CA LEU A 269 9.47 6.70 -10.36
C LEU A 269 10.40 7.75 -10.98
N ASN A 270 11.60 7.34 -11.37
CA ASN A 270 12.54 8.22 -12.05
C ASN A 270 12.13 8.47 -13.52
N LYS A 271 12.80 9.42 -14.18
CA LYS A 271 12.45 9.84 -15.56
C LYS A 271 12.68 8.75 -16.61
N GLU A 272 13.53 7.77 -16.32
CA GLU A 272 13.84 6.62 -17.18
C GLU A 272 13.15 5.35 -16.67
N GLY A 273 12.19 5.52 -15.77
CA GLY A 273 11.68 4.46 -14.93
C GLY A 273 10.61 3.65 -15.63
N ASN A 274 10.51 2.40 -15.20
CA ASN A 274 9.62 1.41 -15.77
C ASN A 274 8.61 0.96 -14.71
N ILE A 275 7.36 0.79 -15.12
CA ILE A 275 6.32 0.20 -14.27
C ILE A 275 5.68 -1.00 -14.96
N PHE A 276 5.52 -2.05 -14.18
CA PHE A 276 4.90 -3.30 -14.54
C PHE A 276 3.69 -3.54 -13.64
N VAL A 277 2.53 -3.75 -14.25
CA VAL A 277 1.28 -4.01 -13.51
C VAL A 277 0.65 -5.29 -14.01
N ARG A 278 0.59 -6.29 -13.13
CA ARG A 278 -0.09 -7.55 -13.40
C ARG A 278 -1.56 -7.44 -13.04
N ILE A 279 -2.44 -7.97 -13.87
CA ILE A 279 -3.87 -8.02 -13.61
C ILE A 279 -4.51 -9.18 -14.38
N ASP A 280 -5.61 -9.71 -13.84
CA ASP A 280 -6.44 -10.66 -14.57
C ASP A 280 -7.29 -9.98 -15.66
N ASN A 281 -8.07 -10.79 -16.38
CA ASN A 281 -8.98 -10.30 -17.42
C ASN A 281 -10.18 -9.49 -16.88
N THR A 282 -10.49 -9.58 -15.58
CA THR A 282 -11.61 -8.86 -14.97
C THR A 282 -11.26 -7.38 -14.89
N GLY A 283 -10.06 -7.07 -14.41
CA GLY A 283 -9.60 -5.70 -14.21
C GLY A 283 -8.82 -5.07 -15.37
N ASN A 284 -8.41 -5.84 -16.38
CA ASN A 284 -7.40 -5.40 -17.35
C ASN A 284 -7.71 -4.08 -18.05
N HIS A 285 -8.92 -3.91 -18.58
CA HIS A 285 -9.33 -2.73 -19.32
C HIS A 285 -9.39 -1.48 -18.44
N PHE A 286 -9.82 -1.62 -17.18
CA PHE A 286 -9.79 -0.52 -16.23
C PHE A 286 -8.37 -0.14 -15.82
N ILE A 287 -7.54 -1.11 -15.48
CA ILE A 287 -6.13 -0.86 -15.11
C ILE A 287 -5.39 -0.21 -16.27
N ARG A 288 -5.62 -0.68 -17.49
CA ARG A 288 -5.04 -0.08 -18.68
C ARG A 288 -5.40 1.40 -18.80
N PHE A 289 -6.68 1.73 -18.62
CA PHE A 289 -7.15 3.11 -18.66
C PHE A 289 -6.53 3.97 -17.56
N LEU A 290 -6.47 3.48 -16.31
CA LEU A 290 -5.84 4.20 -15.21
C LEU A 290 -4.34 4.45 -15.47
N LEU A 291 -3.64 3.48 -16.04
CA LEU A 291 -2.24 3.64 -16.41
C LEU A 291 -2.06 4.67 -17.53
N ASP A 292 -2.92 4.66 -18.56
CA ASP A 292 -2.89 5.68 -19.62
C ASP A 292 -3.15 7.09 -19.03
N GLN A 293 -4.06 7.22 -18.07
CA GLN A 293 -4.33 8.50 -17.39
C GLN A 293 -3.16 8.98 -16.52
N VAL A 294 -2.52 8.07 -15.78
CA VAL A 294 -1.45 8.43 -14.84
C VAL A 294 -0.11 8.60 -15.56
N PHE A 295 0.31 7.62 -16.34
CA PHE A 295 1.64 7.58 -16.97
C PHE A 295 1.64 8.17 -18.39
N GLY A 296 0.48 8.33 -19.01
CA GLY A 296 0.32 8.84 -20.37
C GLY A 296 0.30 7.71 -21.40
N LYS A 297 -0.65 7.77 -22.33
CA LYS A 297 -0.83 6.76 -23.38
C LYS A 297 0.40 6.54 -24.27
N SER A 298 1.18 7.60 -24.50
CA SER A 298 2.44 7.54 -25.28
C SER A 298 3.56 6.76 -24.58
N ASN A 299 3.44 6.51 -23.28
CA ASN A 299 4.42 5.79 -22.47
C ASN A 299 4.10 4.30 -22.32
N PHE A 300 2.98 3.84 -22.87
CA PHE A 300 2.72 2.42 -23.00
C PHE A 300 3.74 1.76 -23.93
N ARG A 301 4.25 0.59 -23.54
CA ARG A 301 5.25 -0.16 -24.31
C ARG A 301 4.72 -1.50 -24.77
N ASN A 302 4.17 -2.29 -23.86
CA ASN A 302 3.66 -3.60 -24.23
C ASN A 302 2.62 -4.14 -23.23
N GLU A 303 1.80 -5.07 -23.70
CA GLU A 303 1.01 -5.96 -22.86
C GLU A 303 1.60 -7.36 -22.96
N ILE A 304 2.27 -7.79 -21.89
CA ILE A 304 2.90 -9.10 -21.83
C ILE A 304 1.86 -10.10 -21.33
N ILE A 305 1.60 -11.14 -22.12
CA ILE A 305 0.61 -12.16 -21.78
C ILE A 305 1.26 -13.25 -20.90
N ILE A 306 0.83 -13.35 -19.66
CA ILE A 306 1.30 -14.37 -18.71
C ILE A 306 0.37 -15.57 -18.78
N ASN A 307 0.92 -16.75 -19.05
CA ASN A 307 0.16 -18.00 -18.99
C ASN A 307 0.14 -18.56 -17.55
N LYS A 308 -1.06 -18.73 -16.98
CA LYS A 308 -1.28 -19.24 -15.62
C LYS A 308 -1.01 -20.75 -15.49
N THR A 309 -1.06 -21.49 -16.60
CA THR A 309 -1.05 -22.97 -16.57
C THR A 309 -0.10 -23.56 -17.61
N LYS A 310 0.72 -24.53 -17.21
CA LYS A 310 1.61 -25.28 -18.12
C LYS A 310 0.92 -26.43 -18.87
N ALA A 311 -0.25 -26.89 -18.43
CA ALA A 311 -0.91 -28.10 -18.96
C ALA A 311 -2.30 -27.80 -19.55
N LYS A 312 -2.60 -28.39 -20.71
CA LYS A 312 -3.95 -28.49 -21.27
C LYS A 312 -4.80 -29.38 -20.35
N ARG A 313 -5.40 -28.82 -19.30
CA ARG A 313 -6.46 -29.54 -18.57
C ARG A 313 -7.64 -29.70 -19.55
N GLN A 314 -8.06 -30.94 -19.80
CA GLN A 314 -9.32 -31.20 -20.49
C GLN A 314 -10.46 -30.68 -19.61
N ILE A 315 -10.91 -29.45 -19.89
CA ILE A 315 -12.03 -28.83 -19.19
C ILE A 315 -13.14 -28.63 -20.23
N LYS A 316 -14.37 -29.04 -19.89
CA LYS A 316 -15.58 -28.93 -20.73
C LYS A 316 -16.09 -27.47 -20.91
N LYS A 317 -15.22 -26.47 -20.88
CA LYS A 317 -15.60 -25.06 -21.13
C LYS A 317 -15.06 -24.62 -22.50
N PRO A 318 -15.88 -24.00 -23.36
CA PRO A 318 -15.46 -23.60 -24.71
C PRO A 318 -14.39 -22.51 -24.70
N PHE A 319 -14.38 -21.64 -23.68
CA PHE A 319 -13.40 -20.58 -23.52
C PHE A 319 -12.77 -20.67 -22.13
N ILE A 320 -11.52 -21.10 -22.07
CA ILE A 320 -10.77 -21.25 -20.82
C ILE A 320 -9.92 -20.00 -20.63
N GLN A 321 -10.14 -19.30 -19.52
CA GLN A 321 -9.26 -18.22 -19.11
C GLN A 321 -7.96 -18.80 -18.55
N GLN A 322 -6.88 -18.71 -19.35
CA GLN A 322 -5.56 -19.21 -18.96
C GLN A 322 -4.50 -18.12 -18.90
N THR A 323 -4.86 -16.89 -19.24
CA THR A 323 -3.92 -15.78 -19.38
C THR A 323 -4.24 -14.64 -18.42
N GLU A 324 -3.19 -13.88 -18.11
CA GLU A 324 -3.23 -12.60 -17.40
C GLU A 324 -2.42 -11.58 -18.18
N SER A 325 -2.72 -10.31 -17.94
CA SER A 325 -2.05 -9.19 -18.59
C SER A 325 -1.00 -8.62 -17.65
N LEU A 326 0.21 -8.43 -18.16
CA LEU A 326 1.26 -7.65 -17.51
C LEU A 326 1.53 -6.41 -18.36
N PHE A 327 0.97 -5.28 -17.92
CA PHE A 327 1.14 -4.01 -18.60
C PHE A 327 2.51 -3.42 -18.29
N PHE A 328 3.22 -3.02 -19.35
CA PHE A 328 4.51 -2.36 -19.26
C PHE A 328 4.41 -0.92 -19.78
N TYR A 329 4.77 0.03 -18.90
CA TYR A 329 4.96 1.44 -19.24
C TYR A 329 6.39 1.87 -18.93
N SER A 330 6.93 2.75 -19.76
CA SER A 330 8.22 3.38 -19.54
C SER A 330 8.14 4.89 -19.74
N MET A 331 8.75 5.63 -18.83
CA MET A 331 8.80 7.10 -18.88
C MET A 331 9.73 7.64 -19.96
N THR A 332 10.55 6.78 -20.56
CA THR A 332 11.45 7.08 -21.69
C THR A 332 11.20 6.13 -22.86
N LYS A 333 11.65 6.52 -24.06
CA LYS A 333 11.70 5.64 -25.24
C LYS A 333 12.90 4.70 -25.18
N ASP A 334 14.01 5.17 -24.61
CA ASP A 334 15.28 4.45 -24.52
C ASP A 334 15.34 3.71 -23.18
N TYR A 335 14.51 2.68 -23.04
CA TYR A 335 14.48 1.84 -21.85
C TYR A 335 15.49 0.69 -21.97
N PHE A 336 16.26 0.46 -20.90
CA PHE A 336 17.25 -0.60 -20.85
C PHE A 336 16.70 -1.80 -20.05
N PHE A 337 16.71 -2.97 -20.68
CA PHE A 337 16.64 -4.26 -19.98
C PHE A 337 18.01 -4.88 -20.05
N ASN A 338 18.63 -5.19 -18.90
CA ASN A 338 19.81 -6.04 -18.88
C ASN A 338 19.39 -7.42 -19.39
N GLN A 339 19.78 -7.74 -20.63
CA GLN A 339 19.55 -9.04 -21.27
C GLN A 339 20.50 -10.10 -20.74
#